data_AF-A0A7C1MIN0-F1
#
_entry.id   AF-A0A7C1MIN0-F1
#
_cell.length_a   1.000
_cell.length_b   1.000
_cell.length_c   1.000
_cell.angle_alpha   90.00
_cell.angle_beta   90.00
_cell.angle_gamma   90.00
#
_symmetry.space_group_name_H-M   'P 1'
#
loop_
_entity.id
_entity.type
_entity.pdbx_description
1 polymer ?
#
loop_
_entity_poly.entity_id
_entity_poly.type
_entity_poly.pdbx_seq_one_letter_code
_entity_poly.pdbx_strand_id
1 'polypeptide(L)'
;MGLIRGGLFVIVSVMFFLFLLVGNAALTLDMSLGYENVKLELGSVVESLAENQMNLTEVVDEDFEVMELYCQNNSANSFEYIFNEQGFTFVIPCEVVFQGSGDVIDYGINSLIDEAYYQKYDCNFWDCMGNGKSPFFFVSKQAKDYWHGKFYFALITLIVLLVSMFFLIEDKINLPIIIGSLLVVSSLPFMKLEWIAGIFSNEFFSSFFSIFFSSAYTVFLIVISLGVAVLIVGTLLKFFNIGFKISNLFKKDEKSKTVSKKEVKQIVQEEVSKGKNKPLEKK
;
A
#
# COMPACT_ATOMS: atom_id res chain seq x y z
N MET A 1 -2.84 -21.70 -29.87
CA MET A 1 -2.97 -20.43 -29.08
C MET A 1 -2.72 -20.60 -27.59
N GLY A 2 -2.85 -21.80 -27.00
CA GLY A 2 -2.66 -22.00 -25.55
C GLY A 2 -1.28 -21.60 -25.01
N LEU A 3 -0.19 -21.92 -25.72
CA LEU A 3 1.17 -21.63 -25.24
C LEU A 3 1.48 -20.12 -25.13
N ILE A 4 1.03 -19.32 -26.11
CA ILE A 4 1.20 -17.86 -26.09
C ILE A 4 0.37 -17.23 -24.97
N ARG A 5 -0.88 -17.69 -24.80
CA ARG A 5 -1.78 -17.19 -23.76
C ARG A 5 -1.30 -17.54 -22.36
N GLY A 6 -0.85 -18.78 -22.15
CA GLY A 6 -0.26 -19.23 -20.89
C GLY A 6 1.03 -18.51 -20.55
N GLY A 7 1.94 -18.33 -21.51
CA GLY A 7 3.17 -17.56 -21.31
C GLY A 7 2.90 -16.10 -20.92
N LEU A 8 1.97 -15.43 -21.61
CA LEU A 8 1.57 -14.07 -21.28
C LEU A 8 0.91 -13.97 -19.89
N PHE A 9 0.08 -14.96 -19.52
CA PHE A 9 -0.53 -15.03 -18.20
C PHE A 9 0.52 -15.07 -17.08
N VAL A 10 1.58 -15.87 -17.24
CA VAL A 10 2.67 -15.94 -16.25
C VAL A 10 3.36 -14.59 -16.11
N ILE A 11 3.69 -13.92 -17.22
CA ILE A 11 4.33 -12.59 -17.19
C ILE A 11 3.45 -11.58 -16.45
N VAL A 12 2.16 -11.52 -16.79
CA VAL A 12 1.21 -10.59 -16.12
C VAL A 12 1.05 -10.93 -14.64
N SER A 13 1.06 -12.21 -14.26
CA SER A 13 0.97 -12.63 -12.86
C SER A 13 2.19 -12.21 -12.05
N VAL A 14 3.39 -12.34 -12.62
CA VAL A 14 4.64 -11.87 -12.00
C VAL A 14 4.63 -10.36 -11.84
N MET A 15 4.21 -9.62 -12.87
CA MET A 15 4.06 -8.16 -12.76
C MET A 15 3.06 -7.78 -11.68
N PHE A 16 1.90 -8.44 -11.63
CA PHE A 16 0.88 -8.23 -10.60
C PHE A 16 1.46 -8.46 -9.20
N PHE A 17 2.24 -9.54 -9.00
CA PHE A 17 2.91 -9.81 -7.74
C PHE A 17 3.91 -8.71 -7.34
N LEU A 18 4.74 -8.22 -8.28
CA LEU A 18 5.68 -7.13 -8.00
C LEU A 18 4.95 -5.84 -7.63
N PHE A 19 3.85 -5.52 -8.31
CA PHE A 19 3.02 -4.36 -7.96
C PHE A 19 2.31 -4.53 -6.61
N LEU A 20 1.95 -5.74 -6.21
CA LEU A 20 1.45 -6.01 -4.85
C LEU A 20 2.53 -5.69 -3.81
N LEU A 21 3.77 -6.13 -4.02
CA LEU A 21 4.87 -5.83 -3.11
C LEU A 21 5.11 -4.32 -2.99
N VAL A 22 5.18 -3.61 -4.12
CA VAL A 22 5.36 -2.15 -4.14
C VAL A 22 4.17 -1.43 -3.50
N GLY A 23 2.94 -1.89 -3.77
CA GLY A 23 1.73 -1.33 -3.18
C GLY A 23 1.70 -1.51 -1.66
N ASN A 24 2.05 -2.70 -1.16
CA ASN A 24 2.13 -2.98 0.28
C ASN A 24 3.23 -2.15 0.96
N ALA A 25 4.37 -1.94 0.29
CA ALA A 25 5.42 -1.07 0.78
C ALA A 25 4.97 0.40 0.85
N ALA A 26 4.32 0.91 -0.18
CA ALA A 26 3.77 2.26 -0.20
C ALA A 26 2.69 2.46 0.87
N LEU A 27 1.80 1.47 1.06
CA LEU A 27 0.78 1.50 2.11
C LEU A 27 1.41 1.49 3.51
N THR A 28 2.45 0.68 3.71
CA THR A 28 3.19 0.65 4.97
C THR A 28 3.77 2.02 5.28
N LEU A 29 4.45 2.64 4.31
CA LEU A 29 5.05 3.97 4.48
C LEU A 29 3.98 5.05 4.71
N ASP A 30 2.86 5.02 4.00
CA ASP A 30 1.75 5.97 4.21
C ASP A 30 1.16 5.88 5.63
N MET A 31 0.89 4.66 6.10
CA MET A 31 0.37 4.45 7.46
C MET A 31 1.41 4.80 8.52
N SER A 32 2.67 4.42 8.32
CA SER A 32 3.77 4.70 9.24
C SER A 32 4.08 6.19 9.37
N LEU A 33 3.93 6.96 8.30
CA LEU A 33 4.15 8.41 8.30
C LEU A 33 2.93 9.21 8.78
N GLY A 34 1.91 8.55 9.33
CA GLY A 34 0.83 9.21 10.04
C GLY A 34 1.35 10.04 11.21
N TYR A 35 0.82 11.25 11.38
CA TYR A 35 1.28 12.20 12.41
C TYR A 35 1.41 11.57 13.80
N GLU A 36 0.42 10.79 14.25
CA GLU A 36 0.48 10.11 15.55
C GLU A 36 1.64 9.11 15.66
N ASN A 37 1.88 8.33 14.59
CA ASN A 37 2.98 7.36 14.56
C ASN A 37 4.33 8.06 14.52
N VAL A 38 4.44 9.14 13.74
CA VAL A 38 5.65 9.97 13.70
C VAL A 38 5.88 10.60 15.07
N LYS A 39 4.87 11.19 15.71
CA LYS A 39 5.00 11.81 17.02
C LYS A 39 5.51 10.84 18.09
N LEU A 40 4.96 9.63 18.13
CA LEU A 40 5.37 8.61 19.10
C LEU A 40 6.79 8.11 18.88
N GLU A 41 7.18 7.83 17.65
CA GLU A 41 8.49 7.23 17.34
C GLU A 41 9.61 8.29 17.22
N LEU A 42 9.28 9.46 16.66
CA LEU A 42 10.21 10.58 16.49
C LEU A 42 10.46 11.32 17.82
N GLY A 43 9.61 11.15 18.83
CA GLY A 43 9.79 11.73 20.16
C GLY A 43 11.18 11.43 20.72
N SER A 44 11.56 10.16 20.76
CA SER A 44 12.87 9.72 21.24
C SER A 44 14.05 10.24 20.40
N VAL A 45 13.84 10.38 19.08
CA VAL A 45 14.87 10.88 18.16
C VAL A 45 15.05 12.39 18.32
N VAL A 46 13.95 13.14 18.42
CA VAL A 46 13.98 14.59 18.60
C VAL A 46 14.45 14.94 20.00
N GLU A 47 14.08 14.19 21.03
CA GLU A 47 14.63 14.32 22.39
C GLU A 47 16.16 14.16 22.35
N SER A 48 16.67 13.10 21.72
CA SER A 48 18.12 12.92 21.58
C SER A 48 18.81 14.05 20.82
N LEU A 49 18.14 14.67 19.84
CA LEU A 49 18.69 15.81 19.10
C LEU A 49 18.60 17.12 19.89
N ALA A 50 17.48 17.34 20.59
CA ALA A 50 17.26 18.50 21.45
C ALA A 50 18.26 18.50 22.60
N GLU A 51 18.56 17.35 23.19
CA GLU A 51 19.55 17.21 24.25
C GLU A 51 20.98 17.31 23.71
N ASN A 52 21.35 16.54 22.68
CA ASN A 52 22.76 16.44 22.27
C ASN A 52 23.24 17.54 21.32
N GLN A 53 22.33 18.22 20.60
CA GLN A 53 22.69 19.29 19.66
C GLN A 53 22.27 20.66 20.18
N MET A 54 21.06 20.78 20.72
CA MET A 54 20.49 22.07 21.13
C MET A 54 20.72 22.41 22.61
N ASN A 55 21.12 21.43 23.45
CA ASN A 55 21.13 21.56 24.91
C ASN A 55 19.81 22.15 25.45
N LEU A 56 18.67 21.77 24.87
CA LEU A 56 17.38 22.41 25.13
C LEU A 56 17.03 22.37 26.63
N THR A 57 17.31 21.26 27.31
CA THR A 57 17.12 21.11 28.76
C THR A 57 17.90 22.12 29.56
N GLU A 58 19.19 22.32 29.23
CA GLU A 58 20.06 23.28 29.92
C GLU A 58 19.61 24.72 29.67
N VAL A 59 19.29 25.06 28.42
CA VAL A 59 18.79 26.39 28.05
C VAL A 59 17.47 26.70 28.76
N VAL A 60 16.53 25.75 28.77
CA VAL A 60 15.25 25.92 29.46
C VAL A 60 15.46 26.06 30.96
N ASP A 61 16.29 25.21 31.59
CA ASP A 61 16.52 25.27 33.04
C ASP A 61 17.24 26.56 33.47
N GLU A 62 18.19 27.07 32.66
CA GLU A 62 18.88 28.34 32.92
C GLU A 62 17.95 29.55 32.78
N ASP A 63 17.12 29.56 31.74
CA ASP A 63 16.23 30.69 31.45
C ASP A 63 14.85 30.57 32.12
N PHE A 64 14.53 29.47 32.80
CA PHE A 64 13.19 29.19 33.32
C PHE A 64 12.68 30.31 34.24
N GLU A 65 13.52 30.81 35.15
CA GLU A 65 13.15 31.92 36.05
C GLU A 65 12.80 33.19 35.26
N VAL A 66 13.48 33.43 34.13
CA VAL A 66 13.22 34.57 33.24
C VAL A 66 11.90 34.37 32.50
N MET A 67 11.61 33.14 32.04
CA MET A 67 10.34 32.79 31.41
C MET A 67 9.16 33.00 32.36
N GLU A 68 9.28 32.53 33.62
CA GLU A 68 8.26 32.72 34.64
C GLU A 68 8.02 34.21 34.92
N LEU A 69 9.09 34.98 35.15
CA LEU A 69 8.99 36.43 35.41
C LEU A 69 8.37 37.18 34.22
N TYR A 70 8.71 36.80 32.99
CA TYR A 70 8.11 37.37 31.79
C TYR A 70 6.60 37.09 31.75
N CYS A 71 6.21 35.84 31.97
CA CYS A 71 4.81 35.41 31.95
C CYS A 71 3.99 36.05 33.08
N GLN A 72 4.57 36.28 34.25
CA GLN A 72 3.93 37.00 35.36
C GLN A 72 3.72 38.48 35.03
N ASN A 73 4.73 39.16 34.49
CA ASN A 73 4.69 40.59 34.21
C ASN A 73 3.83 40.95 32.99
N ASN A 74 3.77 40.07 31.99
CA ASN A 74 3.08 40.33 30.73
C ASN A 74 1.78 39.53 30.56
N SER A 75 1.28 38.87 31.61
CA SER A 75 0.04 38.07 31.60
C SER A 75 -1.17 38.78 30.99
N ALA A 76 -1.22 40.11 31.03
CA ALA A 76 -2.32 40.89 30.45
C ALA A 76 -2.23 41.12 28.92
N ASN A 77 -1.04 41.03 28.32
CA ASN A 77 -0.80 41.42 26.92
C ASN A 77 -0.13 40.33 26.06
N SER A 78 0.54 39.33 26.66
CA SER A 78 1.14 38.19 25.95
C SER A 78 0.87 36.90 26.69
N PHE A 79 0.22 35.95 26.02
CA PHE A 79 -0.04 34.61 26.56
C PHE A 79 1.08 33.61 26.21
N GLU A 80 2.14 34.08 25.56
CA GLU A 80 3.20 33.26 24.96
C GLU A 80 4.56 33.91 25.23
N TYR A 81 5.55 33.07 25.54
CA TYR A 81 6.97 33.40 25.58
C TYR A 81 7.63 32.90 24.30
N ILE A 82 8.43 33.74 23.64
CA ILE A 82 9.07 33.41 22.38
C ILE A 82 10.58 33.50 22.55
N PHE A 83 11.28 32.41 22.24
CA PHE A 83 12.74 32.40 22.17
C PHE A 83 13.21 31.72 20.88
N ASN A 84 14.45 32.04 20.48
CA ASN A 84 15.06 31.48 19.29
C ASN A 84 16.33 30.75 19.69
N GLU A 85 16.41 29.46 19.38
CA GLU A 85 17.59 28.65 19.67
C GLU A 85 18.00 27.87 18.43
N GLN A 86 19.27 27.96 18.04
CA GLN A 86 19.84 27.31 16.86
C GLN A 86 19.04 27.47 15.55
N GLY A 87 18.31 28.58 15.40
CA GLY A 87 17.50 28.87 14.21
C GLY A 87 16.06 28.33 14.26
N PHE A 88 15.64 27.72 15.36
CA PHE A 88 14.26 27.36 15.64
C PHE A 88 13.61 28.42 16.52
N THR A 89 12.36 28.79 16.22
CA THR A 89 11.57 29.73 17.02
C THR A 89 10.59 28.94 17.87
N PHE A 90 10.80 28.95 19.18
CA PHE A 90 9.90 28.31 20.14
C PHE A 90 8.89 29.34 20.63
N VAL A 91 7.61 29.01 20.52
CA VAL A 91 6.49 29.85 20.99
C VAL A 91 5.77 29.07 22.07
N ILE A 92 6.09 29.33 23.34
CA ILE A 92 5.63 28.53 24.48
C ILE A 92 4.53 29.29 25.22
N PRO A 93 3.31 28.74 25.35
CA PRO A 93 2.26 29.35 26.14
C PRO A 93 2.67 29.50 27.61
N CYS A 94 2.37 30.65 28.21
CA CYS A 94 2.65 30.90 29.62
C CYS A 94 1.94 29.90 30.56
N GLU A 95 0.83 29.31 30.14
CA GLU A 95 0.17 28.21 30.87
C GLU A 95 1.08 26.99 31.02
N VAL A 96 1.87 26.66 30.00
CA VAL A 96 2.85 25.58 30.04
C VAL A 96 4.05 25.97 30.89
N VAL A 97 4.51 27.23 30.80
CA VAL A 97 5.60 27.75 31.65
C VAL A 97 5.25 27.60 33.13
N PHE A 98 4.02 27.92 33.54
CA PHE A 98 3.58 27.79 34.93
C PHE A 98 3.42 26.34 35.41
N GLN A 99 3.44 25.34 34.52
CA GLN A 99 3.37 23.92 34.90
C GLN A 99 4.74 23.38 35.32
N GLY A 100 5.83 23.93 34.76
CA GLY A 100 7.21 23.63 35.15
C GLY A 100 8.15 23.54 33.95
N SER A 101 9.46 23.51 34.19
CA SER A 101 10.47 23.40 33.13
C SER A 101 10.34 22.10 32.32
N GLY A 102 9.93 21.00 32.95
CA GLY A 102 9.66 19.73 32.27
C GLY A 102 8.56 19.85 31.21
N ASP A 103 7.43 20.48 31.54
CA ASP A 103 6.33 20.67 30.59
C ASP A 103 6.73 21.62 29.44
N VAL A 104 7.59 22.60 29.72
CA VAL A 104 8.19 23.51 28.72
C VAL A 104 9.06 22.72 27.74
N ILE A 105 9.91 21.82 28.22
CA ILE A 105 10.75 20.95 27.39
C ILE A 105 9.89 20.04 26.52
N ASP A 106 8.92 19.34 27.12
CA ASP A 106 8.00 18.45 26.40
C ASP A 106 7.22 19.21 25.32
N TYR A 107 6.74 20.41 25.62
CA TYR A 107 6.06 21.26 24.65
C TYR A 107 7.00 21.71 23.52
N GLY A 108 8.25 22.06 23.85
CA GLY A 108 9.29 22.41 22.88
C GLY A 108 9.58 21.27 21.90
N ILE A 109 9.78 20.05 22.42
CA ILE A 109 9.98 18.84 21.61
C ILE A 109 8.79 18.58 20.70
N ASN A 110 7.57 18.65 21.23
CA ASN A 110 6.34 18.47 20.44
C ASN A 110 6.21 19.53 19.34
N SER A 111 6.57 20.78 19.62
CA SER A 111 6.54 21.87 18.65
C SER A 111 7.56 21.65 17.52
N LEU A 112 8.76 21.14 17.84
CA LEU A 112 9.75 20.78 16.83
C LEU A 112 9.25 19.65 15.92
N ILE A 113 8.60 18.64 16.48
CA ILE A 113 7.99 17.55 15.70
C ILE A 113 6.91 18.11 14.76
N ASP A 114 6.05 18.99 15.26
CA ASP A 114 4.98 19.61 14.47
C ASP A 114 5.55 20.44 13.32
N GLU A 115 6.53 21.28 13.61
CA GLU A 115 7.20 22.11 12.61
C GLU A 115 7.87 21.23 11.56
N ALA A 116 8.65 20.22 11.97
CA ALA A 116 9.33 19.29 11.07
C ALA A 116 8.34 18.49 10.20
N TYR A 117 7.21 18.05 10.76
CA TYR A 117 6.20 17.26 10.07
C TYR A 117 5.44 18.08 9.04
N TYR A 118 5.01 19.30 9.41
CA TYR A 118 4.20 20.18 8.56
C TYR A 118 5.01 21.14 7.70
N GLN A 119 6.34 21.13 7.80
CA GLN A 119 7.22 21.92 6.95
C GLN A 119 6.92 21.67 5.47
N LYS A 120 6.72 22.75 4.73
CA LYS A 120 6.55 22.71 3.27
C LYS A 120 7.91 22.74 2.60
N TYR A 121 8.21 21.74 1.78
CA TYR A 121 9.45 21.70 1.03
C TYR A 121 9.18 22.06 -0.43
N ASP A 122 9.86 23.11 -0.90
CA ASP A 122 9.81 23.58 -2.30
C ASP A 122 10.67 22.69 -3.20
N CYS A 123 10.36 21.39 -3.26
CA CYS A 123 10.98 20.43 -4.16
C CYS A 123 10.06 19.23 -4.39
N ASN A 124 10.28 18.51 -5.49
CA ASN A 124 9.65 17.19 -5.65
C ASN A 124 10.32 16.19 -4.73
N PHE A 125 9.63 15.10 -4.41
CA PHE A 125 10.11 14.08 -3.47
C PHE A 125 11.54 13.59 -3.75
N TRP A 126 11.83 13.22 -5.00
CA TRP A 126 13.16 12.74 -5.40
C TRP A 126 14.23 13.85 -5.41
N ASP A 127 13.83 15.08 -5.70
CA ASP A 127 14.75 16.23 -5.66
C ASP A 127 15.10 16.56 -4.20
N CYS A 128 14.13 16.49 -3.27
CA CYS A 128 14.38 16.68 -1.85
C CYS A 128 15.31 15.58 -1.29
N MET A 129 15.08 14.32 -1.69
CA MET A 129 15.90 13.17 -1.31
C MET A 129 17.33 13.28 -1.86
N GLY A 130 17.50 13.65 -3.13
CA GLY A 130 18.80 13.67 -3.80
C GLY A 130 19.71 14.84 -3.42
N ASN A 131 19.12 16.00 -3.08
CA ASN A 131 19.89 17.21 -2.76
C ASN A 131 20.34 17.28 -1.30
N GLY A 132 20.14 16.22 -0.51
CA GLY A 132 20.54 16.20 0.90
C GLY A 132 19.84 17.27 1.74
N LYS A 133 18.58 17.61 1.40
CA LYS A 133 17.77 18.47 2.28
C LYS A 133 17.56 17.77 3.63
N SER A 134 17.20 18.55 4.64
CA SER A 134 16.97 18.12 6.03
C SER A 134 16.43 16.68 6.15
N PRO A 135 17.02 15.82 7.01
CA PRO A 135 16.58 14.42 7.16
C PRO A 135 15.12 14.30 7.60
N PHE A 136 14.57 15.34 8.24
CA PHE A 136 13.16 15.43 8.62
C PHE A 136 12.21 15.40 7.43
N PHE A 137 12.69 15.69 6.21
CA PHE A 137 11.89 15.58 5.00
C PHE A 137 11.23 14.20 4.87
N PHE A 138 11.94 13.12 5.22
CA PHE A 138 11.42 11.77 5.04
C PHE A 138 10.26 11.43 5.98
N VAL A 139 10.16 12.11 7.11
CA VAL A 139 9.07 11.93 8.07
C VAL A 139 7.96 12.97 7.93
N SER A 140 8.07 13.88 6.95
CA SER A 140 7.12 14.97 6.74
C SER A 140 5.77 14.50 6.17
N LYS A 141 4.75 15.35 6.33
CA LYS A 141 3.45 15.22 5.66
C LYS A 141 3.60 15.10 4.14
N GLN A 142 4.55 15.80 3.55
CA GLN A 142 4.80 15.74 2.11
C GLN A 142 5.31 14.36 1.66
N ALA A 143 6.16 13.73 2.47
CA ALA A 143 6.58 12.34 2.22
C ALA A 143 5.40 11.37 2.36
N LYS A 144 4.55 11.55 3.39
CA LYS A 144 3.31 10.78 3.55
C LYS A 144 2.42 10.88 2.31
N ASP A 145 2.09 12.10 1.90
CA ASP A 145 1.19 12.37 0.76
C ASP A 145 1.75 11.76 -0.55
N TYR A 146 3.08 11.74 -0.71
CA TYR A 146 3.74 11.06 -1.82
C TYR A 146 3.50 9.55 -1.80
N TRP A 147 3.75 8.88 -0.67
CA TRP A 147 3.54 7.43 -0.53
C TRP A 147 2.07 7.04 -0.66
N HIS A 148 1.17 7.86 -0.11
CA HIS A 148 -0.26 7.75 -0.32
C HIS A 148 -0.60 7.74 -1.82
N GLY A 149 -0.11 8.74 -2.58
CA GLY A 149 -0.29 8.80 -4.03
C GLY A 149 0.26 7.58 -4.77
N LYS A 150 1.43 7.08 -4.37
CA LYS A 150 2.03 5.86 -4.95
C LYS A 150 1.23 4.60 -4.66
N PHE A 151 0.64 4.49 -3.48
CA PHE A 151 -0.26 3.40 -3.13
C PHE A 151 -1.49 3.37 -4.06
N TYR A 152 -2.18 4.51 -4.26
CA TYR A 152 -3.33 4.57 -5.18
C TYR A 152 -2.94 4.27 -6.63
N PHE A 153 -1.79 4.77 -7.08
CA PHE A 153 -1.27 4.44 -8.41
C PHE A 153 -1.02 2.94 -8.59
N ALA A 154 -0.43 2.28 -7.58
CA ALA A 154 -0.25 0.84 -7.56
C ALA A 154 -1.60 0.10 -7.59
N LEU A 155 -2.59 0.54 -6.80
CA LEU A 155 -3.93 -0.03 -6.76
C LEU A 155 -4.63 0.02 -8.13
N ILE A 156 -4.61 1.18 -8.81
CA ILE A 156 -5.17 1.32 -10.16
C ILE A 156 -4.47 0.37 -11.14
N THR A 157 -3.14 0.29 -11.07
CA THR A 157 -2.35 -0.61 -11.92
C THR A 157 -2.69 -2.09 -11.66
N LEU A 158 -2.89 -2.46 -10.40
CA LEU A 158 -3.32 -3.80 -9.99
C LEU A 158 -4.70 -4.13 -10.57
N ILE A 159 -5.65 -3.20 -10.60
CA ILE A 159 -6.97 -3.41 -11.23
C ILE A 159 -6.81 -3.69 -12.73
N VAL A 160 -5.98 -2.93 -13.44
CA VAL A 160 -5.73 -3.14 -14.88
C VAL A 160 -5.08 -4.52 -15.14
N LEU A 161 -4.11 -4.89 -14.33
CA LEU A 161 -3.44 -6.19 -14.41
C LEU A 161 -4.41 -7.33 -14.08
N LEU A 162 -5.28 -7.15 -13.08
CA LEU A 162 -6.32 -8.10 -12.70
C LEU A 162 -7.30 -8.36 -13.86
N VAL A 163 -7.78 -7.29 -14.52
CA VAL A 163 -8.64 -7.40 -15.70
C VAL A 163 -7.91 -8.15 -16.83
N SER A 164 -6.63 -7.86 -17.03
CA SER A 164 -5.80 -8.55 -18.02
C SER A 164 -5.66 -10.04 -17.69
N MET A 165 -5.41 -10.40 -16.43
CA MET A 165 -5.35 -11.78 -15.96
C MET A 165 -6.68 -12.52 -16.20
N PHE A 166 -7.82 -11.86 -15.98
CA PHE A 166 -9.15 -12.44 -16.25
C PHE A 166 -9.36 -12.82 -17.72
N PHE A 167 -8.83 -12.02 -18.66
CA PHE A 167 -8.89 -12.36 -20.09
C PHE A 167 -7.88 -13.45 -20.50
N LEU A 168 -6.76 -13.55 -19.80
CA LEU A 168 -5.70 -14.51 -20.13
C LEU A 168 -5.91 -15.90 -19.51
N ILE A 169 -6.60 -15.99 -18.38
CA ILE A 169 -6.81 -17.29 -17.70
C ILE A 169 -7.79 -18.19 -18.49
N GLU A 170 -7.48 -19.49 -18.56
CA GLU A 170 -8.36 -20.48 -19.19
C GLU A 170 -9.62 -20.70 -18.35
N ASP A 171 -9.43 -21.02 -17.07
CA ASP A 171 -10.51 -21.23 -16.10
C ASP A 171 -10.69 -20.03 -15.19
N LYS A 172 -11.68 -19.19 -15.49
CA LYS A 172 -12.03 -17.99 -14.71
C LYS A 172 -12.30 -18.26 -13.23
N ILE A 173 -12.74 -19.47 -12.90
CA ILE A 173 -12.99 -19.93 -11.53
C ILE A 173 -11.69 -20.01 -10.71
N ASN A 174 -10.55 -20.25 -11.36
CA ASN A 174 -9.25 -20.31 -10.68
C ASN A 174 -8.69 -18.92 -10.37
N LEU A 175 -9.21 -17.84 -10.99
CA LEU A 175 -8.65 -16.50 -10.85
C LEU A 175 -8.64 -16.00 -9.39
N PRO A 176 -9.74 -16.09 -8.60
CA PRO A 176 -9.70 -15.70 -7.19
C PRO A 176 -8.70 -16.51 -6.37
N ILE A 177 -8.52 -17.79 -6.67
CA ILE A 177 -7.54 -18.64 -5.96
C ILE A 177 -6.11 -18.13 -6.21
N ILE A 178 -5.79 -17.77 -7.46
CA ILE A 178 -4.48 -17.23 -7.83
C ILE A 178 -4.24 -15.86 -7.20
N ILE A 179 -5.23 -14.95 -7.22
CA ILE A 179 -5.10 -13.63 -6.61
C ILE A 179 -4.93 -13.75 -5.10
N GLY A 180 -5.77 -14.57 -4.46
CA GLY A 180 -5.71 -14.80 -3.03
C GLY A 180 -4.36 -15.37 -2.60
N SER A 181 -3.79 -16.32 -3.36
CA SER A 181 -2.47 -16.86 -3.06
C SER A 181 -1.36 -15.83 -3.27
N LEU A 182 -1.42 -15.03 -4.33
CA LEU A 182 -0.45 -13.94 -4.56
C LEU A 182 -0.52 -12.87 -3.46
N LEU A 183 -1.72 -12.51 -2.99
CA LEU A 183 -1.90 -11.59 -1.86
C LEU A 183 -1.24 -12.13 -0.60
N VAL A 184 -1.52 -13.38 -0.23
CA VAL A 184 -0.92 -14.04 0.95
C VAL A 184 0.61 -14.08 0.83
N VAL A 185 1.14 -14.52 -0.32
CA VAL A 185 2.60 -14.58 -0.50
C VAL A 185 3.23 -13.18 -0.47
N SER A 186 2.56 -12.18 -1.03
CA SER A 186 3.06 -10.80 -1.06
C SER A 186 3.04 -10.10 0.30
N SER A 187 2.26 -10.58 1.26
CA SER A 187 2.23 -10.01 2.61
C SER A 187 3.34 -10.56 3.50
N LEU A 188 3.85 -11.77 3.23
CA LEU A 188 4.85 -12.43 4.08
C LEU A 188 6.12 -11.59 4.37
N PRO A 189 6.70 -10.84 3.41
CA PRO A 189 7.85 -9.99 3.70
C PRO A 189 7.59 -8.96 4.80
N PHE A 190 6.34 -8.53 4.97
CA PHE A 190 5.93 -7.50 5.95
C PHE A 190 5.67 -8.07 7.35
N MET A 191 5.63 -9.39 7.51
CA MET A 191 5.44 -10.03 8.82
C MET A 191 6.66 -9.88 9.73
N LYS A 192 7.87 -9.86 9.16
CA LYS A 192 9.14 -9.83 9.91
C LYS A 192 10.16 -8.92 9.23
N LEU A 193 9.85 -7.63 9.13
CA LEU A 193 10.79 -6.63 8.61
C LEU A 193 11.99 -6.39 9.53
N GLU A 194 11.90 -6.74 10.81
CA GLU A 194 13.02 -6.70 11.75
C GLU A 194 14.25 -7.47 11.24
N TRP A 195 14.04 -8.58 10.53
CA TRP A 195 15.14 -9.33 9.93
C TRP A 195 15.85 -8.56 8.80
N ILE A 196 15.10 -7.76 8.03
CA ILE A 196 15.65 -6.91 6.98
C ILE A 196 16.37 -5.70 7.58
N ALA A 197 15.88 -5.17 8.71
CA ALA A 197 16.53 -4.08 9.44
C ALA A 197 17.98 -4.42 9.82
N GLY A 198 18.23 -5.68 10.23
CA GLY A 198 19.56 -6.17 10.60
C GLY A 198 20.60 -6.16 9.46
N ILE A 199 20.18 -5.98 8.20
CA ILE A 199 21.08 -5.82 7.05
C ILE A 199 21.62 -4.39 6.98
N PHE A 200 20.90 -3.40 7.52
CA PHE A 200 21.27 -2.00 7.51
C PHE A 200 21.87 -1.60 8.86
N SER A 201 23.19 -1.77 9.00
CA SER A 201 23.93 -1.60 10.26
C SER A 201 24.24 -0.16 10.67
N ASN A 202 23.62 0.85 10.04
CA ASN A 202 23.88 2.24 10.39
C ASN A 202 22.89 2.71 11.45
N GLU A 203 23.40 3.13 12.61
CA GLU A 203 22.65 3.55 13.80
C GLU A 203 21.62 4.65 13.48
N PHE A 204 22.00 5.63 12.64
CA PHE A 204 21.09 6.64 12.15
C PHE A 204 19.95 6.05 11.29
N PHE A 205 20.27 5.09 10.41
CA PHE A 205 19.27 4.49 9.52
C PHE A 205 18.33 3.56 10.27
N SER A 206 18.79 2.87 11.33
CA SER A 206 17.94 2.02 12.15
C SER A 206 16.83 2.80 12.86
N SER A 207 17.12 4.01 13.36
CA SER A 207 16.12 4.85 14.04
C SER A 207 15.02 5.34 13.09
N PHE A 208 15.37 5.67 11.85
CA PHE A 208 14.36 6.01 10.84
C PHE A 208 13.64 4.78 10.29
N PHE A 209 14.33 3.62 10.24
CA PHE A 209 13.73 2.38 9.77
C PHE A 209 12.57 1.92 10.65
N SER A 210 12.67 2.04 11.97
CA SER A 210 11.54 1.71 12.86
C SER A 210 10.31 2.59 12.55
N ILE A 211 10.52 3.89 12.34
CA ILE A 211 9.44 4.82 11.96
C ILE A 211 8.78 4.39 10.66
N PHE A 212 9.55 4.14 9.60
CA PHE A 212 9.01 3.79 8.28
C PHE A 212 8.25 2.46 8.23
N PHE A 213 8.52 1.56 9.18
CA PHE A 213 7.93 0.23 9.21
C PHE A 213 7.10 -0.06 10.47
N SER A 214 6.83 0.96 11.29
CA SER A 214 5.99 0.86 12.50
C SER A 214 4.59 0.26 12.22
N SER A 215 4.03 0.51 11.03
CA SER A 215 2.72 0.01 10.61
C SER A 215 2.79 -1.25 9.74
N ALA A 216 3.97 -1.84 9.53
CA ALA A 216 4.13 -2.94 8.59
C ALA A 216 3.35 -4.21 9.00
N TYR A 217 3.31 -4.52 10.29
CA TYR A 217 2.52 -5.63 10.81
C TYR A 217 1.01 -5.41 10.61
N THR A 218 0.53 -4.18 10.79
CA THR A 218 -0.86 -3.81 10.51
C THR A 218 -1.20 -4.03 9.03
N VAL A 219 -0.31 -3.61 8.11
CA VAL A 219 -0.48 -3.86 6.67
C VAL A 219 -0.44 -5.35 6.36
N PHE A 220 0.48 -6.10 6.96
CA PHE A 220 0.52 -7.57 6.84
C PHE A 220 -0.83 -8.20 7.21
N LEU A 221 -1.42 -7.81 8.35
CA LEU A 221 -2.73 -8.32 8.80
C LEU A 221 -3.87 -7.96 7.85
N ILE A 222 -3.88 -6.73 7.31
CA ILE A 222 -4.89 -6.29 6.33
C ILE A 222 -4.77 -7.14 5.05
N VAL A 223 -3.57 -7.28 4.50
CA VAL A 223 -3.36 -7.95 3.21
C VAL A 223 -3.55 -9.47 3.35
N ILE A 224 -3.08 -10.09 4.43
CA ILE A 224 -3.27 -11.54 4.64
C ILE A 224 -4.74 -11.88 4.87
N SER A 225 -5.48 -11.08 5.64
CA SER A 225 -6.91 -11.32 5.87
C SER A 225 -7.71 -11.17 4.59
N LEU A 226 -7.42 -10.14 3.78
CA LEU A 226 -7.99 -9.98 2.44
C LEU A 226 -7.65 -11.16 1.52
N GLY A 227 -6.38 -11.60 1.51
CA GLY A 227 -5.94 -12.75 0.73
C GLY A 227 -6.66 -14.05 1.10
N VAL A 228 -6.77 -14.34 2.40
CA VAL A 228 -7.50 -15.51 2.91
C VAL A 228 -8.99 -15.44 2.58
N ALA A 229 -9.63 -14.27 2.74
CA ALA A 229 -11.03 -14.09 2.37
C ALA A 229 -11.27 -14.39 0.87
N VAL A 230 -10.39 -13.88 0.00
CA VAL A 230 -10.44 -14.13 -1.45
C VAL A 230 -10.21 -15.62 -1.78
N LEU A 231 -9.29 -16.30 -1.08
CA LEU A 231 -9.07 -17.75 -1.22
C LEU A 231 -10.29 -18.57 -0.84
N ILE A 232 -10.96 -18.25 0.27
CA ILE A 232 -12.19 -18.92 0.71
C ILE A 232 -13.27 -18.76 -0.36
N VAL A 233 -13.49 -17.54 -0.84
CA VAL A 233 -14.45 -17.26 -1.92
C VAL A 233 -14.11 -18.06 -3.18
N GLY A 234 -12.85 -18.06 -3.62
CA GLY A 234 -12.41 -18.82 -4.79
C GLY A 234 -12.62 -20.33 -4.64
N THR A 235 -12.35 -20.85 -3.45
CA THR A 235 -12.51 -22.27 -3.14
C THR A 235 -14.00 -22.66 -3.15
N LEU A 236 -14.86 -21.87 -2.52
CA LEU A 236 -16.33 -22.09 -2.55
C LEU A 236 -16.88 -22.02 -3.98
N LEU A 237 -16.47 -21.01 -4.77
CA LEU A 237 -16.89 -20.89 -6.17
C LEU A 237 -16.51 -22.13 -7.00
N LYS A 238 -15.35 -22.72 -6.72
CA LYS A 238 -14.88 -23.97 -7.34
C LYS A 238 -15.69 -25.18 -6.90
N PHE A 239 -15.94 -25.35 -5.60
CA PHE A 239 -16.71 -26.48 -5.07
C PHE A 239 -18.16 -26.49 -5.51
N PHE A 240 -18.83 -25.34 -5.49
CA PHE A 240 -20.25 -25.26 -5.82
C PHE A 240 -20.53 -25.28 -7.33
N ASN A 241 -19.48 -25.24 -8.18
CA ASN A 241 -19.62 -25.18 -9.64
C ASN A 241 -20.62 -24.09 -10.10
N ILE A 242 -20.86 -23.07 -9.27
CA ILE A 242 -21.85 -22.00 -9.50
C ILE A 242 -21.49 -21.19 -10.76
N GLY A 243 -20.24 -21.25 -11.20
CA GLY A 243 -19.79 -20.74 -12.50
C GLY A 243 -20.49 -21.36 -13.72
N PHE A 244 -21.03 -22.58 -13.62
CA PHE A 244 -21.73 -23.25 -14.74
C PHE A 244 -23.12 -22.65 -15.03
N LYS A 245 -23.75 -21.94 -14.07
CA LYS A 245 -25.03 -21.26 -14.32
C LYS A 245 -24.87 -19.95 -15.10
N ILE A 246 -23.75 -19.25 -14.94
CA ILE A 246 -23.48 -18.00 -15.66
C ILE A 246 -23.03 -18.28 -17.11
N SER A 247 -22.30 -19.37 -17.35
CA SER A 247 -21.92 -19.77 -18.71
C SER A 247 -23.14 -20.18 -19.55
N ASN A 248 -24.20 -20.73 -18.93
CA ASN A 248 -25.46 -21.00 -19.61
C ASN A 248 -26.29 -19.75 -19.94
N LEU A 249 -26.09 -18.64 -19.22
CA LEU A 249 -26.73 -17.35 -19.55
C LEU A 249 -26.09 -16.66 -20.77
N PHE A 250 -24.81 -16.93 -21.04
CA PHE A 250 -24.10 -16.44 -22.24
C PHE A 250 -24.07 -17.44 -23.40
N LYS A 251 -24.51 -18.70 -23.22
CA LYS A 251 -24.74 -19.68 -24.30
C LYS A 251 -26.15 -19.59 -24.90
N LYS A 252 -26.70 -18.39 -24.99
CA LYS A 252 -27.92 -18.16 -25.76
C LYS A 252 -27.48 -17.84 -27.19
N ASP A 253 -27.80 -18.75 -28.11
CA ASP A 253 -27.75 -18.59 -29.58
C ASP A 253 -26.59 -19.20 -30.38
N GLU A 254 -25.93 -20.26 -29.90
CA GLU A 254 -25.51 -21.31 -30.84
C GLU A 254 -26.67 -22.30 -30.98
N LYS A 255 -27.65 -21.92 -31.83
CA LYS A 255 -28.61 -22.87 -32.38
C LYS A 255 -27.81 -24.03 -32.95
N SER A 256 -27.85 -25.15 -32.25
CA SER A 256 -27.52 -26.43 -32.83
C SER A 256 -28.29 -26.51 -34.15
N LYS A 257 -27.54 -26.61 -35.26
CA LYS A 257 -28.06 -27.13 -36.51
C LYS A 257 -28.49 -28.57 -36.22
N THR A 258 -29.68 -28.70 -35.63
CA THR A 258 -30.44 -29.94 -35.62
C THR A 258 -30.76 -30.17 -37.08
N VAL A 259 -29.93 -30.98 -37.73
CA VAL A 259 -30.18 -31.49 -39.08
C VAL A 259 -31.60 -32.02 -39.04
N SER A 260 -32.48 -31.33 -39.73
CA SER A 260 -33.89 -31.61 -39.74
C SER A 260 -34.05 -33.05 -40.23
N LYS A 261 -34.89 -33.85 -39.57
CA LYS A 261 -35.25 -35.20 -40.06
C LYS A 261 -35.73 -35.19 -41.52
N LYS A 262 -36.10 -34.03 -42.08
CA LYS A 262 -36.40 -33.85 -43.51
C LYS A 262 -35.16 -33.85 -44.40
N GLU A 263 -34.04 -33.24 -44.00
CA GLU A 263 -32.77 -33.27 -44.76
C GLU A 263 -32.18 -34.68 -44.78
N VAL A 264 -32.22 -35.39 -43.65
CA VAL A 264 -31.77 -36.81 -43.60
C VAL A 264 -32.64 -37.70 -44.49
N LYS A 265 -33.96 -37.45 -44.54
CA LYS A 265 -34.85 -38.19 -45.45
C LYS A 265 -34.57 -37.91 -46.93
N GLN A 266 -34.21 -36.68 -47.29
CA GLN A 266 -33.85 -36.35 -48.68
C GLN A 266 -32.53 -36.99 -49.09
N ILE A 267 -31.50 -36.95 -48.24
CA ILE A 267 -30.20 -37.57 -48.54
C ILE A 267 -30.33 -39.09 -48.70
N VAL A 268 -31.11 -39.76 -47.84
CA VAL A 268 -31.37 -41.21 -47.95
C VAL A 268 -32.20 -41.55 -49.18
N GLN A 269 -33.19 -40.74 -49.57
CA GLN A 269 -33.94 -40.97 -50.80
C GLN A 269 -33.08 -40.80 -52.06
N GLU A 270 -32.16 -39.83 -52.06
CA GLU A 270 -31.29 -39.59 -53.21
C GLU A 270 -30.28 -40.72 -53.41
N GLU A 271 -29.67 -41.26 -52.34
CA GLU A 271 -28.76 -42.41 -52.44
C GLU A 271 -29.48 -43.72 -52.84
N VAL A 272 -30.68 -43.97 -52.31
CA VAL A 272 -31.47 -45.15 -52.68
C VAL A 272 -31.91 -45.10 -54.16
N SER A 273 -32.14 -43.90 -54.69
CA SER A 273 -32.44 -43.71 -56.12
C SER A 273 -31.24 -43.95 -57.03
N LYS A 274 -30.02 -43.60 -56.60
CA LYS A 274 -28.77 -43.83 -57.36
C LYS A 274 -28.32 -45.30 -57.33
N GLY A 275 -28.66 -46.06 -56.30
CA GLY A 275 -28.32 -47.48 -56.16
C GLY A 275 -29.11 -48.43 -57.08
N LYS A 276 -30.29 -48.05 -57.59
CA LYS A 276 -31.14 -48.93 -58.40
C LYS A 276 -30.75 -49.04 -59.87
N ASN A 277 -29.85 -48.19 -60.38
CA ASN A 277 -29.49 -48.14 -61.80
C ASN A 277 -28.10 -48.73 -62.14
N LYS A 278 -27.43 -49.44 -61.22
CA LYS A 278 -26.22 -50.19 -61.57
C LYS A 278 -26.61 -51.58 -62.12
N PRO A 279 -26.36 -51.87 -63.41
CA PRO A 279 -26.59 -53.21 -63.96
C PRO A 279 -25.65 -54.20 -63.28
N LEU A 280 -26.21 -55.33 -62.84
CA LEU A 280 -25.44 -56.49 -62.39
C LEU A 280 -24.62 -57.04 -63.57
N GLU A 281 -23.32 -56.76 -63.56
CA GLU A 281 -22.35 -57.42 -64.41
C GLU A 281 -22.27 -58.90 -64.01
N LYS A 282 -22.88 -59.77 -64.83
CA LYS A 282 -22.77 -61.23 -64.69
C LYS A 282 -21.38 -61.67 -65.16
N LYS A 283 -20.63 -62.31 -64.26
CA LYS A 283 -19.55 -63.24 -64.59
C LYS A 283 -20.12 -64.63 -64.78
#